data_AF-A0A7Y4YEJ6-F1
#
_entry.id   AF-A0A7Y4YEJ6-F1
#
_cell.length_a   1.000
_cell.length_b   1.000
_cell.length_c   1.000
_cell.angle_alpha   90.00
_cell.angle_beta   90.00
_cell.angle_gamma   90.00
#
_symmetry.space_group_name_H-M   'P 1'
#
loop_
_entity.id
_entity.type
_entity.pdbx_description
1 polymer ?
#
loop_
_entity_poly.entity_id
_entity_poly.type
_entity_poly.pdbx_seq_one_letter_code
_entity_poly.pdbx_strand_id
1 'polypeptide(L)'
;MDDRFTKFSKLYFLVFLLFLSVPVAFSLVMSVFYGFSKLISSRPVDVIFELVVITIPAAVFSSAYYIFSKRTKTHPSAVVRVTSQIVFWVGIGCSIAVLVVSIIDYFKSGYHNITDYISFSLAFLAGNVAALFLIAILQALTTKKEEDWMEKRNRLSR
;
A
#
# COMPACT_ATOMS: atom_id res chain seq x y z
N MET A 1 1.75 -15.57 34.54
CA MET A 1 2.52 -15.44 33.27
C MET A 1 1.58 -15.17 32.09
N ASP A 2 0.28 -15.37 32.29
CA ASP A 2 -0.79 -15.33 31.27
C ASP A 2 -1.20 -13.94 30.77
N ASP A 3 -1.11 -12.90 31.60
CA ASP A 3 -1.55 -11.54 31.22
C ASP A 3 -0.68 -10.91 30.11
N ARG A 4 0.61 -11.25 30.07
CA ARG A 4 1.51 -10.76 29.00
C ARG A 4 1.23 -11.48 27.69
N PHE A 5 1.03 -12.79 27.72
CA PHE A 5 0.73 -13.59 26.53
C PHE A 5 -0.62 -13.20 25.90
N THR A 6 -1.68 -13.01 26.69
CA THR A 6 -2.98 -12.55 26.19
C THR A 6 -2.93 -11.13 25.63
N LYS A 7 -2.15 -10.23 26.24
CA LYS A 7 -1.98 -8.85 25.75
C LYS A 7 -1.21 -8.80 24.42
N PHE A 8 -0.12 -9.57 24.29
CA PHE A 8 0.60 -9.70 23.01
C PHE A 8 -0.24 -10.44 21.97
N SER A 9 -0.95 -11.52 22.33
CA SER A 9 -1.83 -12.26 21.43
C SER A 9 -2.96 -11.39 20.88
N LYS A 10 -3.60 -10.55 21.72
CA LYS A 10 -4.60 -9.58 21.25
C LYS A 10 -4.00 -8.57 20.29
N LEU A 11 -2.79 -8.07 20.57
CA LEU A 11 -2.11 -7.12 19.71
C LEU A 11 -1.76 -7.74 18.35
N TYR A 12 -1.18 -8.95 18.33
CA TYR A 12 -0.89 -9.68 17.09
C TYR A 12 -2.16 -9.99 16.30
N PHE A 13 -3.24 -10.39 16.97
CA PHE A 13 -4.53 -10.62 16.33
C PHE A 13 -5.10 -9.33 15.74
N LEU A 14 -5.00 -8.19 16.43
CA LEU A 14 -5.43 -6.88 15.95
C LEU A 14 -4.61 -6.42 14.73
N VAL A 15 -3.29 -6.60 14.77
CA VAL A 15 -2.39 -6.29 13.65
C VAL A 15 -2.70 -7.19 12.45
N PHE A 16 -2.98 -8.48 12.68
CA PHE A 16 -3.39 -9.42 11.64
C PHE A 16 -4.74 -9.03 11.04
N LEU A 17 -5.74 -8.68 11.86
CA LEU A 17 -7.05 -8.23 11.40
C LEU A 17 -6.98 -6.90 10.64
N LEU A 18 -6.08 -6.00 11.05
CA LEU A 18 -5.78 -4.78 10.32
C LEU A 18 -5.18 -5.08 8.95
N PHE A 19 -4.25 -6.03 8.86
CA PHE A 19 -3.68 -6.46 7.58
C PHE A 19 -4.71 -7.16 6.70
N LEU A 20 -5.64 -7.94 7.29
CA LEU A 20 -6.70 -8.64 6.58
C LEU A 20 -7.83 -7.68 6.13
N SER A 21 -8.07 -6.59 6.86
CA SER A 21 -9.14 -5.64 6.53
C SER A 21 -8.88 -4.91 5.21
N VAL A 22 -7.61 -4.67 4.85
CA VAL A 22 -7.23 -4.00 3.60
C VAL A 22 -7.66 -4.79 2.35
N PRO A 23 -7.26 -6.06 2.14
CA PRO A 23 -7.69 -6.84 0.98
C PRO A 23 -9.20 -7.14 1.00
N VAL A 24 -9.81 -7.32 2.18
CA VAL A 24 -11.26 -7.53 2.30
C VAL A 24 -12.03 -6.29 1.89
N ALA A 25 -11.68 -5.11 2.42
CA ALA A 25 -12.32 -3.84 2.06
C ALA A 25 -12.14 -3.55 0.57
N PHE A 26 -10.94 -3.79 0.03
CA PHE A 26 -10.66 -3.64 -1.39
C PHE A 26 -11.54 -4.56 -2.26
N SER A 27 -11.66 -5.84 -1.87
CA SER A 27 -12.49 -6.81 -2.59
C SER A 27 -13.97 -6.45 -2.54
N LEU A 28 -14.43 -5.91 -1.41
CA LEU A 28 -15.83 -5.49 -1.21
C LEU A 28 -16.15 -4.28 -2.10
N VAL A 29 -15.27 -3.28 -2.14
CA VAL A 29 -15.39 -2.14 -3.05
C VAL A 29 -15.46 -2.61 -4.49
N MET A 30 -14.53 -3.47 -4.93
CA MET A 30 -14.53 -4.01 -6.30
C MET A 30 -15.81 -4.78 -6.64
N SER A 31 -16.31 -5.57 -5.69
CA SER A 31 -17.54 -6.36 -5.89
C SER A 31 -18.77 -5.49 -6.04
N VAL A 32 -18.85 -4.39 -5.27
CA VAL A 32 -19.93 -3.41 -5.38
C VAL A 32 -19.88 -2.69 -6.73
N PHE A 33 -18.70 -2.20 -7.15
CA PHE A 33 -18.56 -1.53 -8.43
C PHE A 33 -18.86 -2.47 -9.62
N TYR A 34 -18.41 -3.73 -9.55
CA TYR A 34 -18.74 -4.74 -10.57
C TYR A 34 -20.25 -5.02 -10.64
N GLY A 35 -20.90 -5.20 -9.48
CA GLY A 35 -22.35 -5.39 -9.39
C GLY A 35 -23.14 -4.22 -10.00
N PHE A 36 -22.72 -2.98 -9.70
CA PHE A 36 -23.31 -1.78 -10.27
C PHE A 36 -23.10 -1.67 -11.79
N SER A 37 -21.91 -2.00 -12.32
CA SER A 37 -21.66 -2.00 -13.77
C SER A 37 -22.62 -2.96 -14.50
N LYS A 38 -22.78 -4.17 -13.94
CA LYS A 38 -23.69 -5.20 -14.45
C LYS A 38 -25.16 -4.78 -14.45
N LEU A 39 -25.59 -3.95 -13.51
CA LEU A 39 -26.97 -3.45 -13.43
C LEU A 39 -27.26 -2.38 -14.50
N ILE A 40 -26.25 -1.64 -14.94
CA ILE A 40 -26.39 -0.52 -15.90
C ILE A 40 -26.10 -0.98 -17.34
N SER A 41 -25.45 -2.15 -17.52
CA SER A 41 -25.29 -2.94 -18.76
C SER A 41 -25.30 -2.12 -20.06
N SER A 42 -24.33 -1.22 -20.20
CA SER A 42 -24.07 -0.54 -21.46
C SER A 42 -22.59 -0.65 -21.80
N ARG A 43 -22.28 -0.97 -23.07
CA ARG A 43 -20.90 -1.09 -23.56
C ARG A 43 -19.95 0.04 -23.14
N PRO A 44 -20.33 1.33 -23.15
CA PRO A 44 -19.44 2.38 -22.68
C PRO A 44 -19.17 2.33 -21.18
N VAL A 45 -20.14 1.89 -20.36
CA VAL A 45 -19.97 1.78 -18.89
C VAL A 45 -18.98 0.66 -18.55
N ASP A 46 -19.04 -0.47 -19.26
CA ASP A 46 -18.11 -1.57 -19.05
C ASP A 46 -16.66 -1.19 -19.39
N VAL A 47 -16.45 -0.46 -20.49
CA VAL A 47 -15.11 0.06 -20.88
C VAL A 47 -14.56 1.04 -19.83
N ILE A 48 -15.39 1.97 -19.35
CA ILE A 48 -14.98 2.92 -18.31
C ILE A 48 -14.65 2.17 -17.02
N PHE A 49 -15.47 1.19 -16.64
CA PHE A 49 -15.24 0.37 -15.46
C PHE A 49 -13.92 -0.41 -15.56
N GLU A 50 -13.65 -1.09 -16.68
CA GLU A 50 -12.40 -1.83 -16.90
C GLU A 50 -11.17 -0.91 -16.82
N LEU A 51 -11.21 0.27 -17.46
CA LEU A 51 -10.15 1.26 -17.39
C LEU A 51 -9.91 1.76 -15.96
N VAL A 52 -10.98 2.04 -15.21
CA VAL A 52 -10.88 2.42 -13.80
C VAL A 52 -10.21 1.29 -13.00
N VAL A 53 -10.64 0.05 -13.18
CA VAL A 53 -10.09 -1.12 -12.46
C VAL A 53 -8.60 -1.28 -12.74
N ILE A 54 -8.16 -1.15 -14.00
CA ILE A 54 -6.74 -1.24 -14.39
C ILE A 54 -5.88 -0.15 -13.73
N THR A 55 -6.47 1.03 -13.48
CA THR A 55 -5.73 2.15 -12.85
C THR A 55 -5.52 1.97 -11.34
N ILE A 56 -6.35 1.15 -10.68
CA ILE A 56 -6.38 1.07 -9.22
C ILE A 56 -5.03 0.62 -8.61
N PRO A 57 -4.38 -0.48 -9.05
CA PRO A 57 -3.11 -0.90 -8.45
C PRO A 57 -2.04 0.19 -8.50
N ALA A 58 -1.87 0.82 -9.66
CA ALA A 58 -0.89 1.89 -9.84
C ALA A 58 -1.22 3.14 -9.00
N ALA A 59 -2.50 3.52 -8.91
CA ALA A 59 -2.94 4.64 -8.09
C ALA A 59 -2.73 4.39 -6.59
N VAL A 60 -3.03 3.17 -6.11
CA VAL A 60 -2.83 2.78 -4.70
C VAL A 60 -1.35 2.80 -4.33
N PHE A 61 -0.48 2.19 -5.15
CA PHE A 61 0.94 2.17 -4.81
C PHE A 61 1.63 3.53 -4.97
N SER A 62 1.34 4.27 -6.03
CA SER A 62 1.90 5.62 -6.21
C SER A 62 1.49 6.57 -5.08
N SER A 63 0.22 6.52 -4.65
CA SER A 63 -0.25 7.32 -3.51
C SER A 63 0.38 6.88 -2.19
N ALA A 64 0.53 5.57 -1.95
CA ALA A 64 1.24 5.06 -0.77
C ALA A 64 2.69 5.56 -0.75
N TYR A 65 3.46 5.37 -1.83
CA TYR A 65 4.84 5.86 -1.92
C TYR A 65 4.93 7.37 -1.73
N TYR A 66 3.99 8.14 -2.28
CA TYR A 66 3.95 9.59 -2.09
C TYR A 66 3.75 9.98 -0.62
N ILE A 67 2.81 9.33 0.08
CA ILE A 67 2.55 9.57 1.51
C ILE A 67 3.79 9.22 2.34
N PHE A 68 4.40 8.05 2.11
CA PHE A 68 5.61 7.63 2.83
C PHE A 68 6.81 8.52 2.53
N SER A 69 6.98 8.94 1.28
CA SER A 69 7.98 9.92 0.86
C SER A 69 7.85 11.24 1.62
N LYS A 70 6.64 11.79 1.72
CA LYS A 70 6.40 13.04 2.47
C LYS A 70 6.74 12.87 3.96
N ARG A 71 6.37 11.75 4.58
CA ARG A 71 6.66 11.45 5.99
C ARG A 71 8.14 11.24 6.27
N THR A 72 8.87 10.64 5.33
CA THR A 72 10.27 10.27 5.53
C THR A 72 11.21 11.47 5.55
N LYS A 73 10.81 12.61 4.97
CA LYS A 73 11.61 13.84 4.99
C LYS A 73 11.98 14.32 6.40
N THR A 74 11.17 14.00 7.41
CA THR A 74 11.41 14.37 8.81
C THR A 74 12.16 13.31 9.62
N HIS A 75 12.56 12.18 9.01
CA HIS A 75 13.20 11.07 9.71
C HIS A 75 14.61 11.44 10.24
N PRO A 76 15.00 11.08 11.48
CA PRO A 76 16.25 11.56 12.11
C PRO A 76 17.54 11.10 11.41
N SER A 77 17.59 9.85 10.93
CA SER A 77 18.77 9.33 10.23
C SER A 77 18.82 9.78 8.76
N ALA A 78 19.90 10.47 8.38
CA ALA A 78 20.11 10.96 7.01
C ALA A 78 20.27 9.83 5.99
N VAL A 79 20.96 8.74 6.34
CA VAL A 79 21.16 7.58 5.45
C VAL A 79 19.82 6.95 5.10
N VAL A 80 19.01 6.66 6.12
CA VAL A 80 17.67 6.07 5.98
C VAL A 80 16.78 6.96 5.14
N ARG A 81 16.86 8.27 5.34
CA ARG A 81 16.09 9.26 4.60
C ARG A 81 16.39 9.19 3.11
N VAL A 82 17.67 9.23 2.73
CA VAL A 82 18.09 9.20 1.31
C VAL A 82 17.75 7.87 0.66
N THR A 83 18.09 6.74 1.29
CA THR A 83 17.81 5.41 0.73
C THR A 83 16.31 5.18 0.54
N SER A 84 15.49 5.52 1.53
CA SER A 84 14.03 5.40 1.42
C SER A 84 13.48 6.31 0.32
N GLN A 85 13.99 7.55 0.21
CA GLN A 85 13.54 8.51 -0.78
C GLN A 85 13.79 8.02 -2.22
N ILE A 86 14.95 7.39 -2.47
CA ILE A 86 15.27 6.79 -3.77
C ILE A 86 14.28 5.66 -4.08
N VAL A 87 14.05 4.74 -3.13
CA VAL A 87 13.11 3.62 -3.32
C VAL A 87 11.70 4.12 -3.62
N PHE A 88 11.23 5.16 -2.93
CA PHE A 88 9.89 5.72 -3.18
C PHE A 88 9.76 6.36 -4.55
N TRP A 89 10.77 7.12 -5.01
CA TRP A 89 10.74 7.71 -6.36
C TRP A 89 10.80 6.64 -7.44
N VAL A 90 11.60 5.60 -7.26
CA VAL A 90 11.64 4.44 -8.17
C VAL A 90 10.30 3.71 -8.17
N GLY A 91 9.69 3.51 -7.00
CA GLY A 91 8.37 2.88 -6.86
C GLY A 91 7.25 3.66 -7.55
N ILE A 92 7.24 4.99 -7.42
CA ILE A 92 6.30 5.87 -8.14
C ILE A 92 6.52 5.76 -9.65
N GLY A 93 7.78 5.88 -10.11
CA GLY A 93 8.11 5.78 -11.53
C GLY A 93 7.70 4.44 -12.13
N CYS A 94 7.99 3.33 -11.44
CA CYS A 94 7.58 1.99 -11.84
C CYS A 94 6.05 1.85 -11.90
N SER A 95 5.32 2.38 -10.90
CA SER A 95 3.86 2.33 -10.88
C SER A 95 3.24 3.09 -12.05
N ILE A 96 3.78 4.27 -12.38
CA ILE A 96 3.33 5.06 -13.53
C ILE A 96 3.66 4.34 -14.84
N ALA A 97 4.87 3.78 -14.98
CA ALA A 97 5.26 3.05 -16.18
C ALA A 97 4.35 1.84 -16.44
N VAL A 98 4.08 1.05 -15.38
CA VAL A 98 3.15 -0.08 -15.45
C VAL A 98 1.74 0.37 -15.83
N LEU A 99 1.25 1.48 -15.28
CA LEU A 99 -0.05 2.03 -15.68
C LEU A 99 -0.11 2.36 -17.17
N VAL A 100 0.91 3.05 -17.69
CA VAL A 100 0.97 3.43 -19.10
C VAL A 100 0.99 2.18 -19.99
N VAL A 101 1.81 1.18 -19.66
CA VAL A 101 1.87 -0.09 -20.39
C VAL A 101 0.51 -0.80 -20.36
N SER A 102 -0.11 -0.94 -19.19
CA SER A 102 -1.42 -1.59 -19.08
C SER A 102 -2.52 -0.87 -19.87
N ILE A 103 -2.51 0.47 -19.93
CA ILE A 103 -3.45 1.24 -20.74
C ILE A 103 -3.21 1.00 -22.24
N ILE A 104 -1.94 0.98 -22.67
CA ILE A 104 -1.59 0.69 -24.06
C ILE A 104 -2.04 -0.72 -24.44
N ASP A 105 -1.79 -1.71 -23.58
CA ASP A 105 -2.18 -3.10 -23.81
C ASP A 105 -3.70 -3.28 -23.85
N TYR A 106 -4.45 -2.51 -23.04
CA TYR A 106 -5.91 -2.50 -23.07
C TYR A 106 -6.43 -2.13 -24.46
N PHE A 107 -5.93 -1.04 -25.02
CA PHE A 107 -6.36 -0.56 -26.34
C PHE A 107 -5.84 -1.41 -27.51
N LYS A 108 -4.71 -2.10 -27.34
CA LYS A 108 -4.10 -2.92 -28.41
C LYS A 108 -4.66 -4.33 -28.49
N SER A 109 -4.83 -4.99 -27.34
CA SER A 109 -5.13 -6.42 -27.29
C SER A 109 -6.59 -6.72 -26.98
N GLY A 110 -7.34 -5.77 -26.42
CA GLY A 110 -8.75 -5.95 -26.07
C GLY A 110 -8.99 -7.06 -25.04
N TYR A 111 -8.02 -7.31 -24.15
CA TYR A 111 -8.19 -8.32 -23.10
C TYR A 111 -9.26 -7.89 -22.09
N HIS A 112 -10.35 -8.65 -22.01
CA HIS A 112 -11.40 -8.40 -21.01
C HIS A 112 -11.08 -9.01 -19.62
N ASN A 113 -10.06 -9.87 -19.54
CA ASN A 113 -9.61 -10.43 -18.26
C ASN A 113 -8.59 -9.52 -17.60
N ILE A 114 -8.91 -9.06 -16.40
CA ILE A 114 -8.05 -8.18 -15.60
C ILE A 114 -6.70 -8.82 -15.22
N THR A 115 -6.61 -10.16 -15.21
CA THR A 115 -5.41 -10.91 -14.83
C THR A 115 -4.29 -10.82 -15.85
N ASP A 116 -4.61 -10.44 -17.09
CA ASP A 116 -3.64 -10.41 -18.19
C ASP A 116 -2.79 -9.14 -18.16
N TYR A 117 -3.18 -8.14 -17.36
CA TYR A 117 -2.47 -6.88 -17.22
C TYR A 117 -1.34 -6.99 -16.20
N ILE A 118 -0.16 -6.44 -16.53
CA ILE A 118 1.01 -6.38 -15.65
C ILE A 118 0.70 -5.70 -14.31
N SER A 119 -0.22 -4.73 -14.30
CA SER A 119 -0.72 -4.06 -13.08
C SER A 119 -1.36 -5.00 -12.06
N PHE A 120 -1.84 -6.17 -12.49
CA PHE A 120 -2.37 -7.23 -11.62
C PHE A 120 -1.42 -8.42 -11.47
N SER A 121 -0.22 -8.37 -12.07
CA SER A 121 0.76 -9.44 -11.91
C SER A 121 1.18 -9.57 -10.45
N LEU A 122 1.29 -10.82 -9.99
CA LEU A 122 1.71 -11.12 -8.62
C LEU A 122 3.05 -10.47 -8.30
N ALA A 123 3.99 -10.46 -9.25
CA ALA A 123 5.30 -9.85 -9.08
C ALA A 123 5.22 -8.34 -8.83
N PHE A 124 4.37 -7.62 -9.56
CA PHE A 124 4.16 -6.18 -9.35
C PHE A 124 3.50 -5.91 -8.00
N LEU A 125 2.41 -6.62 -7.67
CA LEU A 125 1.68 -6.41 -6.43
C LEU A 125 2.56 -6.75 -5.21
N ALA A 126 3.13 -7.95 -5.18
CA ALA A 126 3.97 -8.41 -4.08
C ALA A 126 5.26 -7.59 -3.97
N GLY A 127 5.87 -7.22 -5.09
CA GLY A 127 7.07 -6.40 -5.12
C GLY A 127 6.86 -5.03 -4.47
N ASN A 128 5.76 -4.35 -4.78
CA ASN A 128 5.45 -3.06 -4.17
C ASN A 128 5.13 -3.17 -2.67
N VAL A 129 4.35 -4.18 -2.27
CA VAL A 129 4.06 -4.43 -0.85
C VAL A 129 5.35 -4.74 -0.07
N ALA A 130 6.21 -5.61 -0.61
CA ALA A 130 7.47 -5.97 0.02
C ALA A 130 8.42 -4.77 0.13
N ALA A 131 8.52 -3.95 -0.91
CA ALA A 131 9.35 -2.74 -0.88
C ALA A 131 8.90 -1.75 0.20
N LEU A 132 7.59 -1.46 0.27
CA LEU A 132 7.02 -0.60 1.30
C LEU A 132 7.25 -1.17 2.71
N PHE A 133 7.06 -2.48 2.87
CA PHE A 133 7.23 -3.16 4.15
C PHE A 133 8.69 -3.14 4.64
N LEU A 134 9.66 -3.42 3.76
CA LEU A 134 11.08 -3.40 4.11
C LEU A 134 11.54 -1.99 4.51
N ILE A 135 11.11 -0.96 3.79
CA ILE A 135 11.42 0.42 4.16
C ILE A 135 10.78 0.78 5.51
N ALA A 136 9.54 0.36 5.77
CA ALA A 136 8.89 0.59 7.05
C ALA A 136 9.66 -0.05 8.23
N ILE A 137 10.15 -1.28 8.06
CA ILE A 137 11.02 -1.94 9.06
C ILE A 137 12.30 -1.14 9.27
N LEU A 138 12.97 -0.75 8.18
CA LEU A 138 14.24 -0.02 8.25
C LEU A 138 14.08 1.34 8.95
N GLN A 139 12.96 2.04 8.74
CA GLN A 139 12.63 3.26 9.46
C GLN A 139 12.31 3.00 10.94
N ALA A 140 11.56 1.94 11.24
CA ALA A 140 11.23 1.57 12.62
C ALA A 140 12.48 1.26 13.45
N LEU A 141 13.45 0.53 12.87
CA LEU A 141 14.69 0.15 13.56
C LEU A 141 15.66 1.32 13.81
N THR A 142 15.52 2.41 13.05
CA THR A 142 16.44 3.56 13.10
C THR A 142 15.82 4.79 13.76
N THR A 143 14.55 4.70 14.15
CA THR A 143 13.88 5.71 14.96
C THR A 143 14.40 5.63 16.40
N LYS A 144 14.65 6.79 17.03
CA LYS A 144 15.09 6.82 18.43
C LYS A 144 14.02 6.18 19.31
N LYS A 145 14.44 5.35 20.28
CA LYS A 145 13.55 4.80 21.31
C LYS A 145 12.82 5.98 21.97
N GLU A 146 11.48 5.95 21.98
CA GLU A 146 10.70 6.95 22.74
C GLU A 146 11.11 6.86 24.22
N GLU A 147 11.34 8.02 24.85
CA GLU A 147 11.59 8.10 26.30
C GLU A 147 10.40 7.45 27.03
N ASP A 148 10.71 6.56 27.97
CA ASP A 148 9.67 5.87 28.73
C ASP A 148 8.88 6.91 29.53
N TRP A 149 7.56 6.73 29.66
CA TRP A 149 6.67 7.70 30.33
C TRP A 149 7.10 7.94 31.78
N MET A 150 7.74 6.95 32.40
CA MET A 150 8.36 7.04 33.73
C MET A 150 9.59 7.97 33.76
N GLU A 151 10.45 7.91 32.74
CA GLU A 151 11.61 8.81 32.60
C GLU A 151 11.16 10.25 32.35
N LYS A 152 10.14 10.43 31.50
CA LYS A 152 9.55 11.74 31.22
C LYS A 152 8.93 12.39 32.46
N ARG A 153 8.24 11.61 33.30
CA ARG A 153 7.65 12.11 34.56
C ARG A 153 8.72 12.54 35.56
N ASN A 154 9.79 11.77 35.73
CA ASN A 154 10.88 12.09 36.66
C ASN A 154 11.67 13.35 36.25
N ARG A 155 11.71 13.66 34.95
CA ARG A 155 12.34 14.88 34.42
C ARG A 155 11.51 16.14 34.68
N LEU A 156 10.18 16.03 34.64
CA LEU A 156 9.25 17.15 34.87
C LEU A 156 9.04 17.48 36.36
N SER A 157 9.37 16.56 37.25
CA SER A 157 9.29 16.76 38.71
C SER A 157 10.57 17.32 39.34
N ARG A 158 11.59 17.66 38.53
CA ARG A 158 12.82 18.36 38.94
C ARG A 158 12.83 19.75 38.33
#